data_AF-A0A8C0IV16-F1
#
_entry.id   AF-A0A8C0IV16-F1
#
_cell.length_a   1.000
_cell.length_b   1.000
_cell.length_c   1.000
_cell.angle_alpha   90.00
_cell.angle_beta   90.00
_cell.angle_gamma   90.00
#
_symmetry.space_group_name_H-M   'P 1'
#
loop_
_entity.id
_entity.type
_entity.pdbx_description
1 polymer ?
#
loop_
_entity_poly.entity_id
_entity_poly.type
_entity_poly.pdbx_seq_one_letter_code
_entity_poly.pdbx_strand_id
1 'polypeptide(L)'
;MKESWSAFDTFEHHFRPLVVIELAKDTKEETKEWLTQRIMDKKKNGGAQLLVKPLVKEDGGKTDGNQNVYLVGASHIRLLLGAETVGLVKECNDNSMRTFTYSSRNTFKDFDSHNFLTMAESQYIIKHELENLRAKDERMIPGYPQAKLYPGKSIMRRLMTSGILLQIFPLHDTEELKKLRYTWYGQVKISYQPLDQIRCYFGEMIALYFGFLEYFTFALVPMALIGIPYYVFAWEDYDKYVMFASFNLLWSTVILEVWKRCCAIMTYRWGTLLMKQQFEEPRPGFHGVLGINPVTGKEEPVYSSIKRQIRIYLVSLPFVCLCLYFSLYVMMIYFELETWALDFHEENESYFSKLMLFLPSIIYAIVIEMMNRVYRYASTFSPLSLLFNNTIYIFSLQFNFLNCFASLFYIAFVLFDMKLLRQSLATLLITSQILNQFVEALLPYWLQKRHNKKVKKRVYSIKVDTDLSLFEQVNLEKEMGTYLKIPLWCQPQSIEL
;
A
#
# COMPACT_ATOMS: atom_id res chain seq x y z
N MET A 1 -37.34 -19.15 -12.03
CA MET A 1 -37.13 -18.01 -12.95
C MET A 1 -35.86 -17.28 -12.52
N LYS A 2 -34.83 -17.23 -13.37
CA LYS A 2 -33.63 -16.40 -13.14
C LYS A 2 -34.00 -14.97 -13.55
N GLU A 3 -34.55 -14.18 -12.63
CA GLU A 3 -34.61 -12.74 -12.85
C GLU A 3 -33.17 -12.21 -12.99
N SER A 4 -32.87 -11.55 -14.10
CA SER A 4 -31.53 -10.99 -14.29
C SER A 4 -31.33 -9.85 -13.28
N TRP A 5 -30.43 -10.07 -12.32
CA TRP A 5 -29.97 -9.24 -11.20
C TRP A 5 -29.76 -7.74 -11.46
N SER A 6 -29.68 -7.36 -12.73
CA SER A 6 -29.56 -6.01 -13.26
C SER A 6 -30.90 -5.25 -13.39
N ALA A 7 -31.97 -5.76 -12.77
CA ALA A 7 -33.32 -5.18 -12.84
C ALA A 7 -33.72 -4.33 -11.62
N PHE A 8 -32.99 -4.40 -10.49
CA PHE A 8 -33.33 -3.61 -9.30
C PHE A 8 -32.95 -2.14 -9.50
N ASP A 9 -33.93 -1.24 -9.41
CA ASP A 9 -33.72 0.21 -9.33
C ASP A 9 -33.37 0.59 -7.90
N THR A 10 -32.21 1.22 -7.72
CA THR A 10 -31.65 1.53 -6.39
C THR A 10 -31.25 3.01 -6.27
N PHE A 11 -32.05 3.90 -6.85
CA PHE A 11 -31.73 5.32 -6.92
C PHE A 11 -32.13 6.01 -5.60
N GLU A 12 -31.16 6.56 -4.87
CA GLU A 12 -31.36 7.32 -3.62
C GLU A 12 -30.82 8.74 -3.79
N HIS A 13 -31.64 9.76 -3.48
CA HIS A 13 -31.26 11.18 -3.61
C HIS A 13 -30.23 11.64 -2.56
N HIS A 14 -30.18 10.97 -1.40
CA HIS A 14 -29.20 11.20 -0.35
C HIS A 14 -28.45 9.90 -0.07
N PHE A 15 -27.18 9.83 -0.47
CA PHE A 15 -26.31 8.69 -0.21
C PHE A 15 -25.07 9.12 0.56
N ARG A 16 -24.51 8.20 1.35
CA ARG A 16 -23.24 8.41 2.06
C ARG A 16 -22.08 8.39 1.05
N PRO A 17 -21.31 9.48 0.90
CA PRO A 17 -20.16 9.47 0.00
C PRO A 17 -19.06 8.60 0.61
N LEU A 18 -18.49 7.71 -0.20
CA LEU A 18 -17.47 6.75 0.23
C LEU A 18 -16.15 6.93 -0.51
N VAL A 19 -16.21 7.33 -1.78
CA VAL A 19 -15.04 7.50 -2.66
C VAL A 19 -15.12 8.86 -3.34
N VAL A 20 -13.96 9.49 -3.53
CA VAL A 20 -13.80 10.77 -4.22
C VAL A 20 -13.01 10.54 -5.50
N ILE A 21 -13.48 11.15 -6.59
CA ILE A 21 -12.82 11.18 -7.89
C ILE A 21 -12.42 12.63 -8.18
N GLU A 22 -11.13 12.88 -8.41
CA GLU A 22 -10.62 14.20 -8.81
C GLU A 22 -10.16 14.17 -10.27
N LEU A 23 -10.81 15.01 -11.10
CA LEU A 23 -10.44 15.21 -12.50
C LEU A 23 -9.53 16.44 -12.66
N ALA A 24 -8.73 16.45 -13.72
CA ALA A 24 -7.88 17.58 -14.08
C ALA A 24 -8.71 18.84 -14.34
N LYS A 25 -8.14 20.02 -14.06
CA LYS A 25 -8.84 21.32 -14.20
C LYS A 25 -9.40 21.55 -15.61
N ASP A 26 -8.65 21.15 -16.62
CA ASP A 26 -8.96 21.37 -18.03
C ASP A 26 -9.81 20.24 -18.64
N THR A 27 -10.52 19.47 -17.82
CA THR A 27 -11.36 18.37 -18.29
C THR A 27 -12.61 18.90 -18.99
N LYS A 28 -12.82 18.51 -20.24
CA LYS A 28 -14.00 18.90 -21.04
C LYS A 28 -15.30 18.38 -20.40
N GLU A 29 -16.38 19.18 -20.49
CA GLU A 29 -17.70 18.82 -19.96
C GLU A 29 -18.26 17.53 -20.60
N GLU A 30 -18.06 17.33 -21.91
CA GLU A 30 -18.45 16.08 -22.58
C GLU A 30 -17.83 14.83 -21.92
N THR A 31 -16.57 14.92 -21.49
CA THR A 31 -15.88 13.82 -20.81
C THR A 31 -16.43 13.59 -19.40
N LYS A 32 -16.78 14.66 -18.69
CA LYS A 32 -17.35 14.62 -17.34
C LYS A 32 -18.74 13.97 -17.37
N GLU A 33 -19.59 14.39 -18.29
CA GLU A 33 -20.92 13.83 -18.49
C GLU A 33 -20.86 12.36 -18.90
N TRP A 34 -20.00 12.02 -19.88
CA TRP A 34 -19.79 10.64 -20.30
C TRP A 34 -19.32 9.75 -19.14
N LEU A 35 -18.31 10.19 -18.38
CA LEU A 35 -17.81 9.41 -17.24
C LEU A 35 -18.89 9.21 -16.17
N THR A 36 -19.64 10.27 -15.86
CA THR A 36 -20.72 10.23 -14.87
C THR A 36 -21.81 9.26 -15.32
N GLN A 37 -22.23 9.32 -16.59
CA GLN A 37 -23.19 8.38 -17.18
C GLN A 37 -22.68 6.93 -17.10
N ARG A 38 -21.43 6.68 -17.48
CA ARG A 38 -20.86 5.31 -17.43
C ARG A 38 -20.80 4.75 -16.01
N ILE A 39 -20.56 5.59 -15.00
CA ILE A 39 -20.55 5.16 -13.60
C ILE A 39 -21.98 4.86 -13.11
N MET A 40 -22.96 5.70 -13.50
CA MET A 40 -24.36 5.56 -13.07
C MET A 40 -25.16 4.50 -13.83
N ASP A 41 -24.76 4.21 -15.07
CA ASP A 41 -25.44 3.25 -15.94
C ASP A 41 -25.58 1.86 -15.30
N LYS A 42 -26.70 1.20 -15.60
CA LYS A 42 -26.98 -0.16 -15.13
C LYS A 42 -25.91 -1.13 -15.63
N LYS A 43 -25.62 -2.16 -14.83
CA LYS A 43 -24.68 -3.25 -15.17
C LYS A 43 -24.99 -3.93 -16.52
N LYS A 44 -26.27 -4.07 -16.86
CA LYS A 44 -26.76 -4.54 -18.18
C LYS A 44 -26.13 -3.78 -19.35
N ASN A 45 -26.07 -2.45 -19.22
CA ASN A 45 -25.56 -1.56 -20.26
C ASN A 45 -24.01 -1.51 -20.24
N GLY A 46 -23.38 -2.11 -19.24
CA GLY A 46 -21.93 -2.09 -19.04
C GLY A 46 -21.44 -0.96 -18.13
N GLY A 47 -22.33 -0.30 -17.38
CA GLY A 47 -21.96 0.65 -16.34
C GLY A 47 -21.72 -0.01 -14.98
N ALA A 48 -21.43 0.80 -13.95
CA ALA A 48 -21.17 0.32 -12.59
C ALA A 48 -22.41 0.33 -11.68
N GLN A 49 -23.49 1.01 -12.06
CA GLN A 49 -24.68 1.24 -11.24
C GLN A 49 -24.33 1.86 -9.88
N LEU A 50 -23.47 2.88 -9.88
CA LEU A 50 -23.07 3.63 -8.68
C LEU A 50 -23.72 5.01 -8.69
N LEU A 51 -23.78 5.64 -7.52
CA LEU A 51 -24.32 6.99 -7.36
C LEU A 51 -23.17 8.00 -7.41
N VAL A 52 -23.32 9.05 -8.22
CA VAL A 52 -22.31 10.10 -8.38
C VAL A 52 -22.94 11.46 -8.11
N LYS A 53 -22.24 12.31 -7.35
CA LYS A 53 -22.66 13.69 -7.09
C LYS A 53 -21.46 14.64 -7.21
N PRO A 54 -21.58 15.79 -7.89
CA PRO A 54 -20.51 16.80 -7.87
C PRO A 54 -20.35 17.39 -6.46
N LEU A 55 -19.12 17.73 -6.09
CA LEU A 55 -18.86 18.43 -4.84
C LEU A 55 -19.29 19.90 -4.95
N VAL A 56 -20.38 20.27 -4.27
CA VAL A 56 -20.91 21.64 -4.26
C VAL A 56 -20.84 22.21 -2.85
N LYS A 57 -20.51 23.50 -2.73
CA LYS A 57 -20.54 24.23 -1.46
C LYS A 57 -22.00 24.46 -1.04
N GLU A 58 -22.32 24.26 0.24
CA GLU A 58 -23.69 24.36 0.75
C GLU A 58 -24.36 25.73 0.52
N ASP A 59 -23.58 26.80 0.36
CA ASP A 59 -24.06 28.17 0.07
C ASP A 59 -24.35 28.47 -1.42
N GLY A 60 -24.28 27.48 -2.32
CA GLY A 60 -24.51 27.68 -3.77
C GLY A 60 -23.46 28.53 -4.50
N GLY A 61 -22.44 29.03 -3.80
CA GLY A 61 -21.33 29.78 -4.38
C GLY A 61 -20.40 28.89 -5.21
N LYS A 62 -20.35 29.11 -6.53
CA LYS A 62 -19.36 28.50 -7.42
C LYS A 62 -17.97 29.05 -7.10
N THR A 63 -17.10 28.22 -6.53
CA THR A 63 -15.65 28.47 -6.57
C THR A 63 -15.06 27.76 -7.79
N ASP A 64 -14.42 28.52 -8.70
CA ASP A 64 -13.82 28.06 -9.97
C ASP A 64 -12.82 26.89 -9.83
N GLY A 65 -12.27 26.65 -8.64
CA GLY A 65 -11.26 25.60 -8.42
C GLY A 65 -11.79 24.19 -8.19
N ASN A 66 -13.06 24.01 -7.82
CA ASN A 66 -13.57 22.74 -7.26
C ASN A 66 -14.66 22.05 -8.11
N GLN A 67 -14.92 22.51 -9.33
CA GLN A 67 -15.93 21.93 -10.23
C GLN A 67 -15.61 20.50 -10.73
N ASN A 68 -14.42 19.99 -10.43
CA ASN A 68 -13.91 18.74 -11.02
C ASN A 68 -13.76 17.61 -10.00
N VAL A 69 -14.36 17.77 -8.81
CA VAL A 69 -14.36 16.75 -7.75
C VAL A 69 -15.75 16.12 -7.67
N TYR A 70 -15.79 14.80 -7.75
CA TYR A 70 -17.01 14.01 -7.71
C TYR A 70 -16.99 13.05 -6.53
N LEU A 71 -18.13 12.93 -5.87
CA LEU A 71 -18.39 12.00 -4.78
C LEU A 71 -19.09 10.78 -5.35
N VAL A 72 -18.61 9.60 -5.00
CA VAL A 72 -19.15 8.32 -5.42
C VAL A 72 -19.61 7.52 -4.20
N GLY A 73 -20.79 6.94 -4.31
CA GLY A 73 -21.36 6.03 -3.34
C GLY A 73 -22.24 4.99 -4.03
N ALA A 74 -22.98 4.25 -3.24
CA ALA A 74 -23.90 3.23 -3.73
C ALA A 74 -25.04 3.04 -2.71
N SER A 75 -26.18 2.55 -3.20
CA SER A 75 -27.25 2.08 -2.33
C SER A 75 -26.82 0.84 -1.56
N HIS A 76 -27.48 0.56 -0.44
CA HIS A 76 -27.16 -0.62 0.37
C HIS A 76 -27.31 -1.94 -0.43
N ILE A 77 -28.38 -2.06 -1.22
CA ILE A 77 -28.62 -3.24 -2.08
C ILE A 77 -27.49 -3.40 -3.10
N ARG A 78 -27.03 -2.30 -3.72
CA ARG A 78 -25.95 -2.34 -4.70
C ARG A 78 -24.63 -2.79 -4.08
N LEU A 79 -24.35 -2.37 -2.85
CA LEU A 79 -23.17 -2.80 -2.10
C LEU A 79 -23.24 -4.30 -1.79
N LEU A 80 -24.40 -4.83 -1.38
CA LEU A 80 -24.57 -6.27 -1.16
C LEU A 80 -24.36 -7.08 -2.45
N LEU A 81 -24.90 -6.64 -3.58
CA LEU A 81 -24.65 -7.27 -4.89
C LEU A 81 -23.17 -7.18 -5.31
N GLY A 82 -22.51 -6.08 -4.96
CA GLY A 82 -21.06 -5.91 -5.15
C GLY A 82 -20.25 -6.84 -4.26
N ALA A 83 -20.66 -7.05 -3.00
CA ALA A 83 -20.04 -8.00 -2.08
C ALA A 83 -20.10 -9.45 -2.61
N GLU A 84 -21.21 -9.83 -3.24
CA GLU A 84 -21.34 -11.12 -3.93
C GLU A 84 -20.42 -11.20 -5.17
N THR A 85 -20.34 -10.12 -5.95
CA THR A 85 -19.47 -10.05 -7.15
C THR A 85 -17.99 -10.16 -6.80
N VAL A 86 -17.58 -9.53 -5.69
CA VAL A 86 -16.24 -9.62 -5.12
C VAL A 86 -15.99 -11.00 -4.48
N GLY A 87 -17.05 -11.68 -4.04
CA GLY A 87 -16.96 -12.96 -3.34
C GLY A 87 -16.47 -12.82 -1.90
N LEU A 88 -16.93 -11.80 -1.17
CA LEU A 88 -16.61 -11.63 0.24
C LEU A 88 -17.05 -12.85 1.05
N VAL A 89 -16.22 -13.30 1.99
CA VAL A 89 -16.53 -14.42 2.88
C VAL A 89 -16.95 -13.87 4.24
N LYS A 90 -18.10 -14.31 4.74
CA LYS A 90 -18.69 -13.86 6.01
C LYS A 90 -19.06 -15.07 6.88
N GLU A 91 -19.17 -14.84 8.19
CA GLU A 91 -19.60 -15.84 9.18
C GLU A 91 -21.11 -16.09 9.06
N CYS A 92 -21.50 -17.37 9.00
CA CYS A 92 -22.88 -17.81 9.04
C CYS A 92 -23.36 -18.08 10.47
N ASN A 93 -24.67 -18.20 10.67
CA ASN A 93 -25.28 -18.51 11.98
C ASN A 93 -24.83 -19.87 12.56
N ASP A 94 -24.31 -20.77 11.72
CA ASP A 94 -23.71 -22.06 12.10
C ASP A 94 -22.21 -21.94 12.44
N ASN A 95 -21.67 -20.71 12.56
CA ASN A 95 -20.26 -20.38 12.73
C ASN A 95 -19.35 -20.85 11.58
N SER A 96 -19.92 -21.23 10.43
CA SER A 96 -19.14 -21.56 9.24
C SER A 96 -18.82 -20.30 8.42
N MET A 97 -17.65 -20.27 7.79
CA MET A 97 -17.25 -19.17 6.91
C MET A 97 -17.66 -19.51 5.48
N ARG A 98 -18.55 -18.71 4.88
CA ARG A 98 -19.06 -18.95 3.51
C ARG A 98 -19.02 -17.68 2.68
N THR A 99 -18.89 -17.84 1.36
CA THR A 99 -19.00 -16.73 0.40
C THR A 99 -20.39 -16.12 0.47
N PHE A 100 -20.46 -14.80 0.56
CA PHE A 100 -21.68 -14.03 0.60
C PHE A 100 -22.45 -14.14 -0.71
N THR A 101 -23.75 -14.35 -0.62
CA THR A 101 -24.68 -14.38 -1.75
C THR A 101 -25.97 -13.71 -1.30
N TYR A 102 -26.49 -12.80 -2.11
CA TYR A 102 -27.68 -12.01 -1.73
C TYR A 102 -28.94 -12.89 -1.59
N SER A 103 -29.03 -13.99 -2.35
CA SER A 103 -30.11 -14.97 -2.21
C SER A 103 -30.13 -15.66 -0.85
N SER A 104 -28.96 -15.94 -0.25
CA SER A 104 -28.83 -16.61 1.05
C SER A 104 -28.47 -15.64 2.18
N ARG A 105 -28.77 -14.35 2.04
CA ARG A 105 -28.33 -13.30 2.99
C ARG A 105 -28.77 -13.56 4.45
N ASN A 106 -29.93 -14.18 4.67
CA ASN A 106 -30.48 -14.45 6.00
C ASN A 106 -29.72 -15.55 6.77
N THR A 107 -28.82 -16.30 6.11
CA THR A 107 -27.99 -17.31 6.80
C THR A 107 -26.76 -16.71 7.46
N PHE A 108 -26.41 -15.46 7.11
CA PHE A 108 -25.25 -14.77 7.65
C PHE A 108 -25.59 -14.12 8.98
N LYS A 109 -24.61 -14.17 9.88
CA LYS A 109 -24.69 -13.57 11.20
C LYS A 109 -24.71 -12.05 11.08
N ASP A 110 -25.49 -11.40 11.94
CA ASP A 110 -25.62 -9.94 12.02
C ASP A 110 -26.01 -9.24 10.69
N PHE A 111 -26.72 -9.95 9.80
CA PHE A 111 -27.14 -9.41 8.51
C PHE A 111 -28.05 -8.18 8.63
N ASP A 112 -28.97 -8.17 9.60
CA ASP A 112 -29.90 -7.05 9.83
C ASP A 112 -29.22 -5.83 10.47
N SER A 113 -27.94 -5.94 10.84
CA SER A 113 -27.20 -4.81 11.38
C SER A 113 -26.82 -3.81 10.27
N HIS A 114 -26.94 -2.52 10.56
CA HIS A 114 -26.47 -1.46 9.66
C HIS A 114 -24.96 -1.54 9.34
N ASN A 115 -24.20 -2.33 10.11
CA ASN A 115 -22.76 -2.49 9.99
C ASN A 115 -22.33 -3.82 9.34
N PHE A 116 -23.25 -4.56 8.71
CA PHE A 116 -22.94 -5.84 8.06
C PHE A 116 -21.76 -5.74 7.08
N LEU A 117 -21.75 -4.66 6.28
CA LEU A 117 -20.59 -4.25 5.48
C LEU A 117 -19.86 -3.12 6.20
N THR A 118 -18.57 -3.31 6.43
CA THR A 118 -17.70 -2.27 6.98
C THR A 118 -17.52 -1.15 5.95
N MET A 119 -17.08 0.03 6.42
CA MET A 119 -16.71 1.13 5.53
C MET A 119 -15.60 0.69 4.56
N ALA A 120 -14.60 -0.02 5.08
CA ALA A 120 -13.50 -0.60 4.33
C ALA A 120 -13.99 -1.48 3.16
N GLU A 121 -14.86 -2.44 3.46
CA GLU A 121 -15.44 -3.33 2.45
C GLU A 121 -16.29 -2.56 1.43
N SER A 122 -17.07 -1.58 1.88
CA SER A 122 -17.92 -0.76 1.00
C SER A 122 -17.07 0.06 0.02
N GLN A 123 -15.99 0.67 0.50
CA GLN A 123 -15.03 1.40 -0.34
C GLN A 123 -14.29 0.48 -1.30
N TYR A 124 -13.93 -0.73 -0.86
CA TYR A 124 -13.31 -1.75 -1.71
C TYR A 124 -14.24 -2.25 -2.81
N ILE A 125 -15.53 -2.44 -2.51
CA ILE A 125 -16.53 -2.81 -3.51
C ILE A 125 -16.64 -1.70 -4.56
N ILE A 126 -16.78 -0.44 -4.15
CA ILE A 126 -16.84 0.69 -5.09
C ILE A 126 -15.57 0.78 -5.94
N LYS A 127 -14.39 0.59 -5.32
CA LYS A 127 -13.11 0.50 -6.01
C LYS A 127 -13.12 -0.55 -7.10
N HIS A 128 -13.47 -1.78 -6.74
CA HIS A 128 -13.50 -2.92 -7.63
C HIS A 128 -14.42 -2.64 -8.84
N GLU A 129 -15.59 -2.05 -8.58
CA GLU A 129 -16.55 -1.71 -9.63
C GLU A 129 -16.07 -0.61 -10.58
N LEU A 130 -15.39 0.42 -10.05
CA LEU A 130 -14.79 1.48 -10.87
C LEU A 130 -13.58 0.97 -11.67
N GLU A 131 -12.75 0.12 -11.06
CA GLU A 131 -11.60 -0.47 -11.74
C GLU A 131 -12.03 -1.38 -12.89
N ASN A 132 -13.16 -2.09 -12.74
CA ASN A 132 -13.74 -3.01 -13.71
C ASN A 132 -14.67 -2.35 -14.73
N LEU A 133 -14.76 -1.03 -14.74
CA LEU A 133 -15.39 -0.29 -15.83
C LEU A 133 -14.56 -0.46 -17.11
N ARG A 134 -15.10 -1.18 -18.10
CA ARG A 134 -14.45 -1.45 -19.39
C ARG A 134 -15.12 -0.69 -20.54
N ALA A 135 -14.32 -0.29 -21.52
CA ALA A 135 -14.81 0.24 -22.80
C ALA A 135 -15.44 -0.88 -23.62
N LYS A 136 -16.54 -0.58 -24.31
CA LYS A 136 -17.23 -1.51 -25.21
C LYS A 136 -17.11 -1.02 -26.65
N ASP A 137 -17.92 -0.01 -26.99
CA ASP A 137 -18.04 0.52 -28.34
C ASP A 137 -17.16 1.77 -28.56
N GLU A 138 -16.68 2.36 -27.46
CA GLU A 138 -15.91 3.60 -27.48
C GLU A 138 -14.49 3.37 -28.03
N ARG A 139 -14.16 4.04 -29.14
CA ARG A 139 -12.81 4.04 -29.74
C ARG A 139 -11.84 5.01 -29.08
N MET A 140 -12.36 6.00 -28.38
CA MET A 140 -11.59 7.05 -27.70
C MET A 140 -12.43 7.65 -26.57
N ILE A 141 -11.76 8.30 -25.63
CA ILE A 141 -12.43 9.09 -24.61
C ILE A 141 -13.05 10.33 -25.28
N PRO A 142 -14.35 10.61 -25.08
CA PRO A 142 -14.99 11.81 -25.64
C PRO A 142 -14.21 13.06 -25.28
N GLY A 143 -13.99 13.95 -26.25
CA GLY A 143 -13.18 15.16 -26.08
C GLY A 143 -11.65 14.97 -26.17
N TYR A 144 -11.12 13.75 -26.14
CA TYR A 144 -9.67 13.48 -26.16
C TYR A 144 -9.26 12.47 -27.24
N PRO A 145 -8.99 12.90 -28.49
CA PRO A 145 -8.60 12.01 -29.59
C PRO A 145 -7.32 11.20 -29.34
N GLN A 146 -6.40 11.75 -28.55
CA GLN A 146 -5.16 11.09 -28.17
C GLN A 146 -5.40 9.91 -27.21
N ALA A 147 -6.51 9.92 -26.48
CA ALA A 147 -6.86 8.90 -25.51
C ALA A 147 -7.69 7.78 -26.14
N LYS A 148 -7.04 6.98 -27.01
CA LYS A 148 -7.67 5.81 -27.65
C LYS A 148 -8.08 4.75 -26.61
N LEU A 149 -9.25 4.16 -26.84
CA LEU A 149 -9.84 3.04 -26.14
C LEU A 149 -10.03 1.88 -27.11
N TYR A 150 -9.93 0.66 -26.59
CA TYR A 150 -10.25 -0.56 -27.32
C TYR A 150 -11.18 -1.41 -26.46
N PRO A 151 -11.99 -2.29 -27.07
CA PRO A 151 -12.92 -3.14 -26.35
C PRO A 151 -12.22 -3.92 -25.23
N GLY A 152 -12.77 -3.85 -24.02
CA GLY A 152 -12.23 -4.48 -22.82
C GLY A 152 -11.09 -3.74 -22.12
N LYS A 153 -10.72 -2.54 -22.56
CA LYS A 153 -9.77 -1.69 -21.82
C LYS A 153 -10.43 -1.04 -20.61
N SER A 154 -9.76 -1.08 -19.44
CA SER A 154 -10.19 -0.32 -18.24
C SER A 154 -10.23 1.18 -18.54
N ILE A 155 -11.41 1.77 -18.36
CA ILE A 155 -11.67 3.21 -18.54
C ILE A 155 -10.87 4.00 -17.50
N MET A 156 -10.94 3.56 -16.22
CA MET A 156 -10.29 4.24 -15.11
C MET A 156 -8.77 4.29 -15.28
N ARG A 157 -8.15 3.17 -15.71
CA ARG A 157 -6.71 3.15 -15.99
C ARG A 157 -6.35 4.11 -17.13
N ARG A 158 -7.14 4.14 -18.20
CA ARG A 158 -6.85 5.01 -19.35
C ARG A 158 -6.90 6.48 -18.94
N LEU A 159 -7.92 6.87 -18.17
CA LEU A 159 -8.08 8.22 -17.63
C LEU A 159 -6.91 8.65 -16.74
N MET A 160 -6.41 7.75 -15.88
CA MET A 160 -5.21 8.01 -15.07
C MET A 160 -3.96 8.19 -15.94
N THR A 161 -3.76 7.30 -16.92
CA THR A 161 -2.57 7.32 -17.80
C THR A 161 -2.56 8.54 -18.73
N SER A 162 -3.74 9.05 -19.12
CA SER A 162 -3.87 10.26 -19.93
C SER A 162 -3.85 11.55 -19.12
N GLY A 163 -3.73 11.47 -17.78
CA GLY A 163 -3.73 12.64 -16.90
C GLY A 163 -5.07 13.36 -16.80
N ILE A 164 -6.18 12.73 -17.22
CA ILE A 164 -7.53 13.29 -17.11
C ILE A 164 -8.06 13.06 -15.69
N LEU A 165 -7.84 11.85 -15.17
CA LEU A 165 -8.12 11.50 -13.78
C LEU A 165 -6.82 11.68 -12.98
N LEU A 166 -6.84 12.58 -12.00
CA LEU A 166 -5.68 12.85 -11.15
C LEU A 166 -5.57 11.78 -10.06
N GLN A 167 -6.65 11.54 -9.33
CA GLN A 167 -6.66 10.59 -8.23
C GLN A 167 -8.07 10.09 -7.90
N ILE A 168 -8.12 8.89 -7.33
CA ILE A 168 -9.29 8.30 -6.71
C ILE A 168 -8.87 7.91 -5.30
N PHE A 169 -9.60 8.37 -4.30
CA PHE A 169 -9.31 8.05 -2.91
C PHE A 169 -10.60 7.89 -2.12
N PRO A 170 -10.60 7.07 -1.07
CA PRO A 170 -11.75 6.90 -0.20
C PRO A 170 -11.81 8.03 0.82
N LEU A 171 -13.01 8.32 1.30
CA LEU A 171 -13.20 9.31 2.36
C LEU A 171 -12.99 8.67 3.73
N HIS A 172 -12.29 9.36 4.63
CA HIS A 172 -12.19 8.90 6.02
C HIS A 172 -13.50 9.12 6.80
N ASP A 173 -13.83 8.20 7.71
CA ASP A 173 -14.80 8.51 8.78
C ASP A 173 -14.04 9.13 9.96
N THR A 174 -14.34 10.39 10.27
CA THR A 174 -13.63 11.11 11.33
C THR A 174 -14.03 10.63 12.73
N GLU A 175 -15.23 10.09 12.91
CA GLU A 175 -15.70 9.63 14.22
C GLU A 175 -15.12 8.26 14.56
N GLU A 176 -15.21 7.31 13.62
CA GLU A 176 -14.63 5.98 13.78
C GLU A 176 -13.09 6.05 13.91
N LEU A 177 -12.43 6.95 13.17
CA LEU A 177 -10.99 7.15 13.32
C LEU A 177 -10.60 7.70 14.69
N LYS A 178 -11.41 8.59 15.27
CA LYS A 178 -11.19 9.11 16.64
C LYS A 178 -11.32 7.98 17.68
N LYS A 179 -12.33 7.11 17.55
CA LYS A 179 -12.53 5.95 18.42
C LYS A 179 -11.36 4.97 18.32
N LEU A 180 -10.95 4.64 17.09
CA LEU A 180 -9.82 3.75 16.83
C LEU A 180 -8.52 4.34 17.41
N ARG A 181 -8.26 5.63 17.18
CA ARG A 181 -7.10 6.35 17.73
C ARG A 181 -7.03 6.26 19.25
N TYR A 182 -8.15 6.48 19.93
CA TYR A 182 -8.22 6.44 21.38
C TYR A 182 -7.87 5.03 21.92
N THR A 183 -8.43 4.00 21.30
CA THR A 183 -8.20 2.60 21.67
C THR A 183 -6.78 2.13 21.35
N TRP A 184 -6.22 2.56 20.22
CA TRP A 184 -4.93 2.06 19.72
C TRP A 184 -3.73 2.67 20.45
N TYR A 185 -3.67 4.00 20.61
CA TYR A 185 -2.53 4.67 21.24
C TYR A 185 -2.92 5.82 22.18
N GLY A 186 -4.22 6.07 22.38
CA GLY A 186 -4.71 7.04 23.37
C GLY A 186 -4.59 6.55 24.81
N GLN A 187 -4.57 5.23 25.02
CA GLN A 187 -4.33 4.61 26.33
C GLN A 187 -2.92 4.01 26.36
N VAL A 188 -2.06 4.46 27.27
CA VAL A 188 -0.74 3.86 27.51
C VAL A 188 -0.93 2.55 28.27
N LYS A 189 -1.36 1.51 27.56
CA LYS A 189 -1.45 0.16 28.08
C LYS A 189 -0.53 -0.73 27.25
N ILE A 190 0.22 -1.60 27.93
CA ILE A 190 0.93 -2.73 27.31
C ILE A 190 -0.13 -3.80 26.97
N SER A 191 -1.06 -3.44 26.10
CA SER A 191 -2.14 -4.31 25.64
C SER A 191 -1.87 -4.71 24.19
N TYR A 192 -2.41 -5.85 23.80
CA TYR A 192 -2.45 -6.28 22.40
C TYR A 192 -3.09 -5.21 21.52
N GLN A 193 -2.62 -5.07 20.27
CA GLN A 193 -3.16 -4.09 19.34
C GLN A 193 -4.61 -4.47 18.93
N PRO A 194 -5.51 -3.50 18.70
CA PRO A 194 -6.88 -3.78 18.31
C PRO A 194 -6.99 -4.16 16.81
N LEU A 195 -6.42 -5.30 16.43
CA LEU A 195 -6.27 -5.74 15.03
C LEU A 195 -7.59 -5.82 14.27
N ASP A 196 -8.68 -6.26 14.90
CA ASP A 196 -9.98 -6.37 14.25
C ASP A 196 -10.59 -4.98 13.96
N GLN A 197 -10.35 -3.98 14.81
CA GLN A 197 -10.80 -2.60 14.54
C GLN A 197 -9.96 -1.94 13.44
N ILE A 198 -8.64 -2.18 13.45
CA ILE A 198 -7.73 -1.74 12.38
C ILE A 198 -8.19 -2.34 11.05
N ARG A 199 -8.57 -3.63 11.04
CA ARG A 199 -9.12 -4.30 9.86
C ARG A 199 -10.41 -3.64 9.38
N CYS A 200 -11.40 -3.46 10.25
CA CYS A 200 -12.70 -2.89 9.84
C CYS A 200 -12.58 -1.48 9.25
N TYR A 201 -11.55 -0.72 9.64
CA TYR A 201 -11.31 0.63 9.14
C TYR A 201 -10.37 0.68 7.92
N PHE A 202 -9.21 0.03 8.00
CA PHE A 202 -8.14 0.12 6.99
C PHE A 202 -8.08 -1.07 6.02
N GLY A 203 -8.77 -2.17 6.32
CA GLY A 203 -8.75 -3.42 5.56
C GLY A 203 -7.76 -4.46 6.09
N GLU A 204 -7.83 -5.67 5.53
CA GLU A 204 -7.06 -6.83 5.99
C GLU A 204 -5.56 -6.69 5.78
N MET A 205 -5.11 -6.07 4.69
CA MET A 205 -3.69 -5.96 4.37
C MET A 205 -2.93 -5.14 5.41
N ILE A 206 -3.51 -4.02 5.85
CA ILE A 206 -2.92 -3.13 6.85
C ILE A 206 -3.01 -3.78 8.23
N ALA A 207 -4.12 -4.45 8.53
CA ALA A 207 -4.26 -5.22 9.77
C ALA A 207 -3.26 -6.39 9.85
N LEU A 208 -2.97 -7.08 8.74
CA LEU A 208 -1.91 -8.11 8.68
C LEU A 208 -0.53 -7.52 8.95
N TYR A 209 -0.22 -6.35 8.38
CA TYR A 209 1.05 -5.66 8.64
C TYR A 209 1.22 -5.34 10.12
N PHE A 210 0.23 -4.71 10.76
CA PHE A 210 0.28 -4.39 12.19
C PHE A 210 0.28 -5.65 13.07
N GLY A 211 -0.45 -6.69 12.67
CA GLY A 211 -0.41 -7.99 13.35
C GLY A 211 0.96 -8.66 13.26
N PHE A 212 1.64 -8.57 12.11
CA PHE A 212 3.01 -9.05 11.97
C PHE A 212 3.99 -8.24 12.79
N LEU A 213 3.86 -6.91 12.79
CA LEU A 213 4.69 -6.01 13.57
C LEU A 213 4.59 -6.32 15.07
N GLU A 214 3.37 -6.48 15.59
CA GLU A 214 3.10 -6.87 16.96
C GLU A 214 3.73 -8.23 17.30
N TYR A 215 3.45 -9.25 16.48
CA TYR A 215 4.01 -10.59 16.64
C TYR A 215 5.55 -10.58 16.63
N PHE A 216 6.15 -9.90 15.66
CA PHE A 216 7.60 -9.84 15.49
C PHE A 216 8.26 -9.11 16.65
N THR A 217 7.62 -8.05 17.18
CA THR A 217 8.10 -7.34 18.37
C THR A 217 8.19 -8.27 19.57
N PHE A 218 7.14 -9.05 19.86
CA PHE A 218 7.17 -10.04 20.94
C PHE A 218 8.15 -11.19 20.66
N ALA A 219 8.29 -11.61 19.40
CA ALA A 219 9.22 -12.66 19.01
C ALA A 219 10.70 -12.26 19.15
N LEU A 220 11.04 -10.96 19.08
CA LEU A 220 12.40 -10.47 19.31
C LEU A 220 12.76 -10.38 20.80
N VAL A 221 11.78 -10.34 21.72
CA VAL A 221 12.03 -10.19 23.17
C VAL A 221 12.92 -11.31 23.72
N PRO A 222 12.69 -12.61 23.45
CA PRO A 222 13.58 -13.66 23.93
C PRO A 222 15.02 -13.55 23.41
N MET A 223 15.21 -13.15 22.14
CA MET A 223 16.53 -12.91 21.58
C MET A 223 17.24 -11.74 22.27
N ALA A 224 16.53 -10.66 22.57
CA ALA A 224 17.08 -9.52 23.30
C ALA A 224 17.43 -9.89 24.76
N LEU A 225 16.55 -10.61 25.45
CA LEU A 225 16.76 -11.03 26.84
C LEU A 225 17.96 -11.96 27.00
N ILE A 226 18.20 -12.85 26.03
CA ILE A 226 19.39 -13.72 26.02
C ILE A 226 20.62 -12.94 25.53
N GLY A 227 20.49 -12.08 24.52
CA GLY A 227 21.61 -11.32 23.95
C GLY A 227 22.22 -10.28 24.88
N ILE A 228 21.42 -9.64 25.76
CA ILE A 228 21.93 -8.60 26.68
C ILE A 228 22.98 -9.14 27.66
N PRO A 229 22.75 -10.24 28.41
CA PRO A 229 23.79 -10.86 29.24
C PRO A 229 25.05 -11.25 28.46
N TYR A 230 24.89 -11.77 27.24
CA TYR A 230 26.04 -12.13 26.39
C TYR A 230 26.93 -10.93 26.08
N TYR A 231 26.32 -9.77 25.81
CA TYR A 231 27.03 -8.53 25.55
C TYR A 231 27.62 -7.91 26.84
N VAL A 232 26.84 -7.81 27.91
CA VAL A 232 27.24 -7.10 29.14
C VAL A 232 28.32 -7.87 29.91
N PHE A 233 28.21 -9.19 29.99
CA PHE A 233 29.18 -10.02 30.71
C PHE A 233 30.31 -10.54 29.81
N ALA A 234 30.37 -10.11 28.54
CA ALA A 234 31.35 -10.56 27.55
C ALA A 234 31.52 -12.08 27.53
N TRP A 235 30.40 -12.80 27.37
CA TRP A 235 30.37 -14.26 27.31
C TRP A 235 30.89 -14.77 25.97
N GLU A 236 32.22 -14.65 25.77
CA GLU A 236 32.89 -14.92 24.49
C GLU A 236 33.52 -16.33 24.41
N ASP A 237 33.17 -17.25 25.30
CA ASP A 237 33.65 -18.63 25.23
C ASP A 237 33.00 -19.41 24.08
N TYR A 238 33.75 -20.35 23.49
CA TYR A 238 33.29 -21.15 22.35
C TYR A 238 31.94 -21.84 22.61
N ASP A 239 31.81 -22.50 23.76
CA ASP A 239 30.57 -23.20 24.14
C ASP A 239 29.38 -22.23 24.20
N LYS A 240 29.61 -21.01 24.68
CA LYS A 240 28.56 -19.98 24.79
C LYS A 240 28.14 -19.49 23.39
N TYR A 241 29.08 -19.29 22.47
CA TYR A 241 28.76 -18.95 21.08
C TYR A 241 27.97 -20.06 20.38
N VAL A 242 28.34 -21.32 20.57
CA VAL A 242 27.61 -22.47 19.99
C VAL A 242 26.17 -22.51 20.54
N MET A 243 26.00 -22.32 21.84
CA MET A 243 24.67 -22.27 22.47
C MET A 243 23.82 -21.12 21.94
N PHE A 244 24.39 -19.91 21.83
CA PHE A 244 23.68 -18.73 21.33
C PHE A 244 23.30 -18.86 19.84
N ALA A 245 24.22 -19.33 18.99
CA ALA A 245 23.97 -19.55 17.58
C ALA A 245 22.89 -20.62 17.35
N SER A 246 22.98 -21.74 18.08
CA SER A 246 21.98 -22.82 18.02
C SER A 246 20.61 -22.33 18.44
N PHE A 247 20.53 -21.55 19.52
CA PHE A 247 19.29 -20.90 19.95
C PHE A 247 18.73 -19.97 18.86
N ASN A 248 19.54 -19.07 18.28
CA ASN A 248 19.09 -18.11 17.27
C ASN A 248 18.57 -18.79 15.99
N LEU A 249 19.23 -19.87 15.55
CA LEU A 249 18.79 -20.66 14.39
C LEU A 249 17.45 -21.35 14.68
N LEU A 250 17.35 -22.05 15.81
CA LEU A 250 16.10 -22.70 16.23
C LEU A 250 14.97 -21.67 16.38
N TRP A 251 15.23 -20.58 17.10
CA TRP A 251 14.24 -19.54 17.35
C TRP A 251 13.79 -18.88 16.04
N SER A 252 14.70 -18.58 15.11
CA SER A 252 14.38 -18.01 13.80
C SER A 252 13.46 -18.92 12.96
N THR A 253 13.63 -20.25 13.04
CA THR A 253 12.69 -21.19 12.38
C THR A 253 11.33 -21.21 13.09
N VAL A 254 11.31 -21.25 14.42
CA VAL A 254 10.08 -21.26 15.22
C VAL A 254 9.25 -20.00 14.98
N ILE A 255 9.86 -18.81 14.97
CA ILE A 255 9.12 -17.56 14.79
C ILE A 255 8.44 -17.50 13.41
N LEU A 256 9.07 -18.04 12.36
CA LEU A 256 8.48 -18.04 11.02
C LEU A 256 7.35 -19.05 10.89
N GLU A 257 7.48 -20.24 11.48
CA GLU A 257 6.42 -21.27 11.45
C GLU A 257 5.23 -20.89 12.33
N VAL A 258 5.47 -20.33 13.52
CA VAL A 258 4.40 -19.84 14.38
C VAL A 258 3.67 -18.66 13.72
N TRP A 259 4.38 -17.76 13.02
CA TRP A 259 3.75 -16.70 12.25
C TRP A 259 2.80 -17.24 11.18
N LYS A 260 3.22 -18.26 10.41
CA LYS A 260 2.36 -18.89 9.40
C LYS A 260 1.06 -19.42 10.03
N ARG A 261 1.14 -20.03 11.22
CA ARG A 261 -0.02 -20.52 11.97
C ARG A 261 -0.93 -19.38 12.44
N CYS A 262 -0.35 -18.34 13.04
CA CYS A 262 -1.10 -17.16 13.50
C CYS A 262 -1.78 -16.44 12.34
N CYS A 263 -1.06 -16.23 11.23
CA CYS A 263 -1.58 -15.63 10.00
C CYS A 263 -2.74 -16.46 9.42
N ALA A 264 -2.62 -17.78 9.39
CA ALA A 264 -3.71 -18.66 8.96
C ALA A 264 -4.97 -18.53 9.84
N ILE A 265 -4.80 -18.45 11.18
CA ILE A 265 -5.91 -18.24 12.12
C ILE A 265 -6.59 -16.88 11.87
N MET A 266 -5.79 -15.82 11.74
CA MET A 266 -6.31 -14.46 11.50
C MET A 266 -7.05 -14.37 10.16
N THR A 267 -6.44 -14.84 9.08
CA THR A 267 -7.03 -14.82 7.73
C THR A 267 -8.23 -15.75 7.59
N TYR A 268 -8.28 -16.86 8.33
CA TYR A 268 -9.48 -17.69 8.42
C TYR A 268 -10.61 -16.97 9.15
N ARG A 269 -10.35 -16.39 10.33
CA ARG A 269 -11.32 -15.59 11.09
C ARG A 269 -11.84 -14.42 10.27
N TRP A 270 -11.00 -13.87 9.42
CA TRP A 270 -11.36 -12.78 8.53
C TRP A 270 -12.06 -13.23 7.24
N GLY A 271 -12.02 -14.51 6.91
CA GLY A 271 -12.63 -15.08 5.70
C GLY A 271 -11.76 -14.95 4.44
N THR A 272 -10.68 -14.16 4.48
CA THR A 272 -9.80 -13.93 3.33
C THR A 272 -9.02 -15.17 2.92
N LEU A 273 -8.76 -16.12 3.83
CA LEU A 273 -8.12 -17.39 3.49
C LEU A 273 -8.99 -18.22 2.52
N LEU A 274 -10.32 -18.10 2.63
CA LEU A 274 -11.28 -18.85 1.83
C LEU A 274 -11.70 -18.09 0.56
N MET A 275 -11.26 -16.84 0.40
CA MET A 275 -11.49 -16.10 -0.83
C MET A 275 -10.69 -16.72 -1.96
N LYS A 276 -11.36 -17.05 -3.07
CA LYS A 276 -10.72 -17.67 -4.23
C LYS A 276 -9.99 -16.61 -5.05
N GLN A 277 -8.77 -16.24 -4.65
CA GLN A 277 -7.93 -15.26 -5.35
C GLN A 277 -7.67 -15.61 -6.83
N GLN A 278 -7.79 -16.88 -7.22
CA GLN A 278 -7.64 -17.34 -8.60
C GLN A 278 -8.67 -16.77 -9.58
N PHE A 279 -9.78 -16.21 -9.09
CA PHE A 279 -10.84 -15.60 -9.92
C PHE A 279 -10.85 -14.07 -9.81
N GLU A 280 -9.83 -13.46 -9.21
CA GLU A 280 -9.70 -12.01 -9.19
C GLU A 280 -9.52 -11.47 -10.61
N GLU A 281 -10.22 -10.36 -10.90
CA GLU A 281 -10.18 -9.75 -12.21
C GLU A 281 -8.79 -9.18 -12.51
N PRO A 282 -8.35 -9.20 -13.79
CA PRO A 282 -7.03 -8.73 -14.16
C PRO A 282 -6.86 -7.27 -13.76
N ARG A 283 -5.69 -6.98 -13.19
CA ARG A 283 -5.34 -5.65 -12.67
C ARG A 283 -5.58 -4.56 -13.73
N PRO A 284 -5.95 -3.33 -13.33
CA PRO A 284 -6.23 -2.25 -14.29
C PRO A 284 -5.09 -1.96 -15.28
N GLY A 285 -3.83 -2.18 -14.87
CA GLY A 285 -2.63 -2.03 -15.70
C GLY A 285 -2.40 -3.16 -16.71
N PHE A 286 -3.02 -4.33 -16.51
CA PHE A 286 -2.83 -5.47 -17.39
C PHE A 286 -3.35 -5.17 -18.80
N HIS A 287 -2.57 -5.56 -19.80
CA HIS A 287 -2.91 -5.36 -21.20
C HIS A 287 -2.71 -6.67 -21.98
N GLY A 288 -3.62 -6.90 -22.91
CA GLY A 288 -3.65 -8.11 -23.70
C GLY A 288 -4.63 -7.95 -24.84
N VAL A 289 -4.66 -8.94 -25.71
CA VAL A 289 -5.74 -9.06 -26.71
C VAL A 289 -6.98 -9.54 -25.96
N LEU A 290 -8.15 -9.00 -26.28
CA LEU A 290 -9.39 -9.48 -25.68
C LEU A 290 -9.61 -10.94 -26.08
N GLY A 291 -9.81 -11.81 -25.10
CA GLY A 291 -10.08 -13.21 -25.30
C GLY A 291 -10.96 -13.76 -24.19
N ILE A 292 -11.47 -14.97 -24.38
CA ILE A 292 -12.24 -15.66 -23.35
C ILE A 292 -11.24 -16.39 -22.46
N ASN A 293 -11.26 -16.12 -21.15
CA ASN A 293 -10.43 -16.87 -20.22
C ASN A 293 -10.99 -18.30 -20.06
N PRO A 294 -10.18 -19.35 -20.26
CA PRO A 294 -10.62 -20.74 -20.20
C PRO A 294 -11.06 -21.20 -18.80
N VAL A 295 -10.66 -20.49 -17.74
CA VAL A 295 -10.99 -20.80 -16.34
C VAL A 295 -12.24 -20.06 -15.89
N THR A 296 -12.33 -18.76 -16.16
CA THR A 296 -13.44 -17.91 -15.68
C THR A 296 -14.61 -17.83 -16.65
N GLY A 297 -14.38 -18.11 -17.94
CA GLY A 297 -15.37 -17.93 -19.01
C GLY A 297 -15.71 -16.47 -19.31
N LYS A 298 -15.06 -15.50 -18.65
CA LYS A 298 -15.26 -14.07 -18.88
C LYS A 298 -14.40 -13.57 -20.05
N GLU A 299 -14.88 -12.55 -20.76
CA GLU A 299 -14.07 -11.80 -21.72
C GLU A 299 -13.11 -10.87 -20.99
N GLU A 300 -11.81 -11.13 -21.14
CA GLU A 300 -10.76 -10.35 -20.49
C GLU A 300 -9.51 -10.25 -21.37
N PRO A 301 -8.65 -9.25 -21.16
CA PRO A 301 -7.36 -9.20 -21.84
C PRO A 301 -6.54 -10.46 -21.48
N VAL A 302 -6.02 -11.16 -22.48
CA VAL A 302 -5.13 -12.31 -22.33
C VAL A 302 -3.73 -11.97 -22.84
N TYR A 303 -2.70 -12.37 -22.10
CA TYR A 303 -1.29 -12.20 -22.47
C TYR A 303 -0.56 -13.55 -22.47
N SER A 304 0.24 -13.81 -23.51
CA SER A 304 0.97 -15.07 -23.65
C SER A 304 2.04 -15.23 -22.56
N SER A 305 1.97 -16.36 -21.83
CA SER A 305 2.93 -16.71 -20.78
C SER A 305 4.38 -16.84 -21.28
N ILE A 306 4.60 -17.26 -22.53
CA ILE A 306 5.95 -17.41 -23.09
C ILE A 306 6.60 -16.04 -23.30
N LYS A 307 5.88 -15.11 -23.94
CA LYS A 307 6.35 -13.72 -24.12
C LYS A 307 6.67 -13.06 -22.77
N ARG A 308 5.90 -13.39 -21.73
CA ARG A 308 6.15 -12.97 -20.36
C ARG A 308 7.46 -13.51 -19.82
N GLN A 309 7.68 -14.83 -19.87
CA GLN A 309 8.91 -15.43 -19.32
C GLN A 309 10.16 -14.92 -20.04
N ILE A 310 10.11 -14.76 -21.36
CA ILE A 310 11.20 -14.21 -22.16
C ILE A 310 11.59 -12.81 -21.66
N ARG A 311 10.61 -11.92 -21.42
CA ARG A 311 10.89 -10.57 -20.90
C ARG A 311 11.51 -10.60 -19.50
N ILE A 312 11.04 -11.49 -18.62
CA ILE A 312 11.58 -11.61 -17.25
C ILE A 312 13.05 -12.04 -17.30
N TYR A 313 13.35 -13.14 -18.01
CA TYR A 313 14.69 -13.72 -18.00
C TYR A 313 15.69 -12.96 -18.87
N LEU A 314 15.30 -12.35 -20.00
CA LEU A 314 16.24 -11.68 -20.91
C LEU A 314 16.41 -10.19 -20.66
N VAL A 315 15.44 -9.53 -20.01
CA VAL A 315 15.52 -8.07 -19.78
C VAL A 315 15.66 -7.75 -18.31
N SER A 316 14.77 -8.27 -17.46
CA SER A 316 14.75 -7.90 -16.05
C SER A 316 15.86 -8.55 -15.24
N LEU A 317 16.12 -9.84 -15.42
CA LEU A 317 17.18 -10.53 -14.67
C LEU A 317 18.58 -9.92 -14.96
N PRO A 318 19.01 -9.67 -16.21
CA PRO A 318 20.30 -9.05 -16.48
C PRO A 318 20.41 -7.62 -15.93
N PHE A 319 19.31 -6.85 -15.98
CA PHE A 319 19.25 -5.53 -15.38
C PHE A 319 19.48 -5.58 -13.86
N VAL A 320 18.81 -6.49 -13.16
CA VAL A 320 18.99 -6.67 -11.71
C VAL A 320 20.43 -7.09 -11.41
N CYS A 321 21.00 -8.06 -12.14
CA CYS A 321 22.39 -8.48 -11.98
C CYS A 321 23.38 -7.33 -12.19
N LEU A 322 23.15 -6.47 -13.19
CA LEU A 322 23.99 -5.29 -13.44
C LEU A 322 23.92 -4.31 -12.27
N CYS A 323 22.73 -4.04 -11.73
CA CYS A 323 22.57 -3.19 -10.55
C CYS A 323 23.24 -3.77 -9.31
N LEU A 324 23.15 -5.09 -9.10
CA LEU A 324 23.83 -5.76 -7.98
C LEU A 324 25.35 -5.67 -8.11
N TYR A 325 25.88 -5.88 -9.33
CA TYR A 325 27.31 -5.68 -9.61
C TYR A 325 27.75 -4.24 -9.33
N PHE A 326 26.98 -3.25 -9.80
CA PHE A 326 27.27 -1.84 -9.55
C PHE A 326 27.26 -1.49 -8.06
N SER A 327 26.33 -2.08 -7.28
CA SER A 327 26.32 -1.92 -5.82
C SER A 327 27.59 -2.44 -5.15
N LEU A 328 28.03 -3.66 -5.52
CA LEU A 328 29.29 -4.21 -5.01
C LEU A 328 30.48 -3.35 -5.40
N TYR A 329 30.48 -2.78 -6.60
CA TYR A 329 31.53 -1.86 -7.04
C TYR A 329 31.57 -0.57 -6.19
N VAL A 330 30.41 0.04 -5.92
CA VAL A 330 30.31 1.22 -5.03
C VAL A 330 30.79 0.88 -3.61
N MET A 331 30.49 -0.33 -3.12
CA MET A 331 31.00 -0.81 -1.84
C MET A 331 32.53 -0.91 -1.82
N MET A 332 33.17 -1.38 -2.90
CA MET A 332 34.63 -1.42 -2.98
C MET A 332 35.24 0.00 -2.92
N ILE A 333 34.65 0.97 -3.62
CA ILE A 333 35.07 2.39 -3.55
C ILE A 333 34.95 2.92 -2.12
N TYR A 334 33.89 2.55 -1.39
CA TYR A 334 33.73 2.93 0.01
C TYR A 334 34.90 2.43 0.88
N PHE A 335 35.32 1.17 0.71
CA PHE A 335 36.45 0.63 1.47
C PHE A 335 37.80 1.27 1.09
N GLU A 336 37.99 1.63 -0.19
CA GLU A 336 39.16 2.41 -0.61
C GLU A 336 39.17 3.80 0.06
N LEU A 337 38.03 4.47 0.13
CA LEU A 337 37.88 5.76 0.82
C LEU A 337 38.08 5.64 2.34
N GLU A 338 37.62 4.55 2.95
CA GLU A 338 37.81 4.27 4.37
C GLU A 338 39.30 4.05 4.70
N THR A 339 40.01 3.31 3.85
CA THR A 339 41.46 3.11 3.98
C THR A 339 42.21 4.43 3.83
N TRP A 340 41.86 5.25 2.82
CA TRP A 340 42.45 6.57 2.64
C TRP A 340 42.23 7.51 3.83
N ALA A 341 41.04 7.46 4.44
CA ALA A 341 40.73 8.27 5.62
C ALA A 341 41.52 7.82 6.86
N LEU A 342 41.79 6.51 6.99
CA LEU A 342 42.65 5.96 8.04
C LEU A 342 44.11 6.41 7.86
N ASP A 343 44.65 6.31 6.65
CA ASP A 343 46.03 6.74 6.34
C ASP A 343 46.21 8.24 6.64
N PHE A 344 45.25 9.08 6.23
CA PHE A 344 45.26 10.51 6.56
C PHE A 344 45.16 10.78 8.06
N HIS A 345 44.55 9.85 8.82
CA HIS A 345 44.48 9.92 10.27
C HIS A 345 45.80 9.67 10.96
N GLU A 346 46.49 8.62 10.55
CA GLU A 346 47.81 8.28 11.07
C GLU A 346 48.85 9.36 10.75
N GLU A 347 48.77 10.02 9.58
CA GLU A 347 49.73 11.06 9.20
C GLU A 347 49.58 12.39 9.95
N ASN A 348 48.34 12.81 10.28
CA ASN A 348 48.09 14.19 10.73
C ASN A 348 47.73 14.33 12.22
N GLU A 349 47.47 13.22 12.95
CA GLU A 349 47.13 13.11 14.39
C GLU A 349 46.31 14.27 15.02
N SER A 350 45.46 14.93 14.23
CA SER A 350 44.74 16.13 14.65
C SER A 350 43.30 15.83 15.04
N TYR A 351 42.66 16.72 15.82
CA TYR A 351 41.23 16.60 16.15
C TYR A 351 40.35 16.58 14.88
N PHE A 352 40.69 17.39 13.87
CA PHE A 352 40.05 17.37 12.56
C PHE A 352 40.17 16.02 11.87
N SER A 353 41.30 15.33 12.08
CA SER A 353 41.57 14.05 11.48
C SER A 353 40.72 12.93 12.09
N LYS A 354 40.42 13.00 13.41
CA LYS A 354 39.44 12.09 14.05
C LYS A 354 38.02 12.26 13.49
N LEU A 355 37.65 13.47 13.08
CA LEU A 355 36.36 13.74 12.45
C LEU A 355 36.29 13.14 11.02
N MET A 356 37.41 13.13 10.30
CA MET A 356 37.49 12.60 8.93
C MET A 356 37.23 11.09 8.85
N LEU A 357 37.48 10.32 9.92
CA LEU A 357 37.16 8.88 9.97
C LEU A 357 35.67 8.58 9.79
N PHE A 358 34.77 9.47 10.22
CA PHE A 358 33.32 9.27 10.07
C PHE A 358 32.80 9.68 8.68
N LEU A 359 33.61 10.43 7.91
CA LEU A 359 33.16 11.03 6.65
C LEU A 359 32.85 9.99 5.57
N PRO A 360 33.68 8.96 5.30
CA PRO A 360 33.37 7.91 4.32
C PRO A 360 32.07 7.18 4.64
N SER A 361 31.84 6.84 5.91
CA SER A 361 30.63 6.16 6.38
C SER A 361 29.36 6.99 6.14
N ILE A 362 29.41 8.31 6.40
CA ILE A 362 28.27 9.21 6.14
C ILE A 362 28.01 9.34 4.64
N ILE A 363 29.04 9.50 3.83
CA ILE A 363 28.93 9.58 2.36
C ILE A 363 28.30 8.29 1.83
N TYR A 364 28.79 7.13 2.28
CA TYR A 364 28.27 5.84 1.85
C TYR A 364 26.79 5.64 2.23
N ALA A 365 26.38 6.05 3.43
CA ALA A 365 24.97 6.01 3.84
C ALA A 365 24.07 6.87 2.92
N ILE A 366 24.52 8.05 2.53
CA ILE A 366 23.80 8.93 1.58
C ILE A 366 23.73 8.30 0.18
N VAL A 367 24.84 7.72 -0.29
CA VAL A 367 24.91 7.05 -1.59
C VAL A 367 23.97 5.84 -1.65
N ILE A 368 23.92 5.00 -0.59
CA ILE A 368 22.99 3.88 -0.50
C ILE A 368 21.54 4.37 -0.61
N GLU A 369 21.14 5.38 0.17
CA GLU A 369 19.78 5.91 0.15
C GLU A 369 19.42 6.46 -1.25
N MET A 370 20.35 7.16 -1.90
CA MET A 370 20.18 7.62 -3.28
C MET A 370 20.04 6.46 -4.26
N MET A 371 20.90 5.44 -4.16
CA MET A 371 20.85 4.24 -5.00
C MET A 371 19.55 3.47 -4.84
N ASN A 372 19.05 3.30 -3.61
CA ASN A 372 17.76 2.67 -3.33
C ASN A 372 16.61 3.42 -4.01
N ARG A 373 16.61 4.76 -3.95
CA ARG A 373 15.60 5.59 -4.64
C ARG A 373 15.67 5.48 -6.15
N VAL A 374 16.88 5.56 -6.72
CA VAL A 374 17.10 5.42 -8.17
C VAL A 374 16.66 4.04 -8.66
N TYR A 375 17.00 2.97 -7.93
CA TYR A 375 16.59 1.62 -8.27
C TYR A 375 15.06 1.43 -8.19
N ARG A 376 14.41 1.94 -7.13
CA ARG A 376 12.93 1.94 -7.01
C ARG A 376 12.27 2.68 -8.18
N TYR A 377 12.83 3.80 -8.61
CA TYR A 377 12.34 4.54 -9.77
C TYR A 377 12.53 3.74 -11.08
N ALA A 378 13.73 3.20 -11.32
CA ALA A 378 14.05 2.44 -12.53
C ALA A 378 13.22 1.14 -12.65
N SER A 379 13.01 0.44 -11.54
CA SER A 379 12.17 -0.76 -11.50
C SER A 379 10.69 -0.45 -11.76
N THR A 380 10.21 0.72 -11.33
CA THR A 380 8.83 1.19 -11.60
C THR A 380 8.63 1.57 -13.08
N PHE A 381 9.63 2.13 -13.75
CA PHE A 381 9.53 2.49 -15.17
C PHE A 381 9.77 1.31 -16.12
N SER A 382 10.38 0.22 -15.63
CA SER A 382 10.64 -0.96 -16.44
C SER A 382 9.34 -1.54 -17.02
N PRO A 383 9.28 -1.95 -18.30
CA PRO A 383 8.04 -2.43 -18.94
C PRO A 383 7.43 -3.68 -18.29
N LEU A 384 8.16 -4.36 -17.42
CA LEU A 384 7.68 -5.46 -16.58
C LEU A 384 6.80 -4.96 -15.41
N SER A 385 6.98 -3.71 -14.99
CA SER A 385 6.33 -3.12 -13.82
C SER A 385 4.81 -3.05 -13.93
N LEU A 386 4.35 -2.81 -15.15
CA LEU A 386 2.94 -2.68 -15.49
C LEU A 386 2.20 -4.03 -15.43
N LEU A 387 2.94 -5.14 -15.43
CA LEU A 387 2.40 -6.50 -15.53
C LEU A 387 2.50 -7.29 -14.21
N PHE A 388 3.59 -7.18 -13.42
CA PHE A 388 3.83 -8.10 -12.30
C PHE A 388 4.49 -7.46 -11.06
N ASN A 389 3.69 -6.90 -10.14
CA ASN A 389 4.21 -6.30 -8.90
C ASN A 389 5.03 -7.28 -8.03
N ASN A 390 4.60 -8.54 -7.89
CA ASN A 390 5.26 -9.50 -6.98
C ASN A 390 6.72 -9.79 -7.34
N THR A 391 7.02 -9.86 -8.63
CA THR A 391 8.38 -10.10 -9.12
C THR A 391 9.28 -8.88 -8.89
N ILE A 392 8.73 -7.66 -9.02
CA ILE A 392 9.48 -6.42 -8.73
C ILE A 392 9.85 -6.34 -7.25
N TYR A 393 8.93 -6.71 -6.34
CA TYR A 393 9.23 -6.68 -4.90
C TYR A 393 10.40 -7.60 -4.58
N ILE A 394 10.40 -8.82 -5.12
CA ILE A 394 11.50 -9.78 -4.91
C ILE A 394 12.83 -9.18 -5.39
N PHE A 395 12.85 -8.55 -6.56
CA PHE A 395 14.08 -7.94 -7.10
C PHE A 395 14.54 -6.71 -6.30
N SER A 396 13.62 -5.83 -5.90
CA SER A 396 13.91 -4.68 -5.02
C SER A 396 14.41 -5.13 -3.65
N LEU A 397 13.82 -6.18 -3.09
CA LEU A 397 14.24 -6.76 -1.82
C LEU A 397 15.66 -7.32 -1.92
N GLN A 398 16.01 -8.04 -2.99
CA GLN A 398 17.36 -8.54 -3.22
C GLN A 398 18.39 -7.41 -3.32
N PHE A 399 18.06 -6.33 -4.04
CA PHE A 399 18.93 -5.16 -4.16
C PHE A 399 19.13 -4.44 -2.82
N ASN A 400 18.04 -4.16 -2.10
CA ASN A 400 18.11 -3.53 -0.79
C ASN A 400 18.89 -4.41 0.21
N PHE A 401 18.66 -5.74 0.20
CA PHE A 401 19.40 -6.68 1.03
C PHE A 401 20.91 -6.61 0.76
N LEU A 402 21.31 -6.65 -0.51
CA LEU A 402 22.73 -6.57 -0.86
C LEU A 402 23.33 -5.22 -0.44
N ASN A 403 22.66 -4.10 -0.70
CA ASN A 403 23.16 -2.78 -0.30
C ASN A 403 23.32 -2.64 1.22
N CYS A 404 22.41 -3.20 2.01
CA CYS A 404 22.46 -3.09 3.47
C CYS A 404 23.49 -4.02 4.11
N PHE A 405 23.68 -5.24 3.58
CA PHE A 405 24.49 -6.28 4.23
C PHE A 405 25.83 -6.55 3.56
N ALA A 406 26.06 -6.15 2.30
CA ALA A 406 27.31 -6.47 1.60
C ALA A 406 28.54 -5.89 2.29
N SER A 407 28.48 -4.63 2.76
CA SER A 407 29.59 -4.02 3.50
C SER A 407 29.87 -4.75 4.82
N LEU A 408 28.82 -5.14 5.54
CA LEU A 408 28.92 -5.93 6.77
C LEU A 408 29.54 -7.31 6.52
N PHE A 409 29.14 -7.98 5.44
CA PHE A 409 29.73 -9.27 5.04
C PHE A 409 31.20 -9.12 4.66
N TYR A 410 31.57 -8.05 3.98
CA TYR A 410 32.96 -7.77 3.63
C TYR A 410 33.81 -7.55 4.89
N ILE A 411 33.34 -6.75 5.84
CA ILE A 411 34.05 -6.53 7.12
C ILE A 411 34.19 -7.85 7.89
N ALA A 412 33.12 -8.64 7.97
CA ALA A 412 33.11 -9.87 8.76
C ALA A 412 33.97 -11.01 8.17
N PHE A 413 33.92 -11.21 6.85
CA PHE A 413 34.48 -12.39 6.19
C PHE A 413 35.70 -12.12 5.29
N VAL A 414 35.99 -10.86 4.96
CA VAL A 414 37.19 -10.48 4.18
C VAL A 414 38.19 -9.76 5.08
N LEU A 415 37.75 -8.72 5.79
CA LEU A 415 38.65 -7.95 6.69
C LEU A 415 38.86 -8.63 8.05
N PHE A 416 37.90 -9.46 8.51
CA PHE A 416 37.89 -10.10 9.82
C PHE A 416 38.00 -9.12 11.02
N ASP A 417 37.63 -7.86 10.85
CA ASP A 417 37.65 -6.85 11.92
C ASP A 417 36.30 -6.82 12.67
N MET A 418 36.25 -7.54 13.79
CA MET A 418 35.06 -7.61 14.64
C MET A 418 34.76 -6.29 15.37
N LYS A 419 35.76 -5.43 15.58
CA LYS A 419 35.56 -4.13 16.24
C LYS A 419 34.88 -3.17 15.28
N LEU A 420 35.38 -3.08 14.05
CA LEU A 420 34.76 -2.30 12.98
C LEU A 420 33.36 -2.82 12.66
N LEU A 421 33.16 -4.14 12.64
CA LEU A 421 31.84 -4.75 12.43
C LEU A 421 30.83 -4.34 13.51
N ARG A 422 31.21 -4.40 14.79
CA ARG A 422 30.34 -4.00 15.90
C ARG A 422 29.96 -2.51 15.79
N GLN A 423 30.92 -1.65 15.45
CA GLN A 423 30.71 -0.21 15.29
C GLN A 423 29.81 0.12 14.09
N SER A 424 30.05 -0.48 12.93
CA SER A 424 29.27 -0.22 11.73
C SER A 424 27.85 -0.77 11.86
N LEU A 425 27.67 -1.97 12.44
CA LEU A 425 26.35 -2.55 12.70
C LEU A 425 25.55 -1.69 13.67
N ALA A 426 26.14 -1.25 14.79
CA ALA A 426 25.46 -0.38 15.75
C ALA A 426 25.08 0.96 15.12
N THR A 427 26.00 1.56 14.35
CA THR A 427 25.75 2.83 13.66
C THR A 427 24.63 2.70 12.63
N LEU A 428 24.65 1.66 11.81
CA LEU A 428 23.62 1.40 10.81
C LEU A 428 22.27 1.14 11.48
N LEU A 429 22.18 0.24 12.46
CA LEU A 429 20.91 -0.07 13.12
C LEU A 429 20.33 1.14 13.86
N ILE A 430 21.12 1.84 14.66
CA ILE A 430 20.62 2.96 15.48
C ILE A 430 20.33 4.19 14.60
N THR A 431 21.30 4.60 13.79
CA THR A 431 21.17 5.84 13.01
C THR A 431 20.12 5.69 11.91
N SER A 432 20.10 4.55 11.21
CA SER A 432 19.08 4.30 10.18
C SER A 432 17.68 4.23 10.79
N GLN A 433 17.49 3.54 11.94
CA GLN A 433 16.17 3.48 12.57
C GLN A 433 15.67 4.87 13.00
N ILE A 434 16.53 5.70 13.60
CA ILE A 434 16.16 7.07 14.02
C ILE A 434 15.83 7.93 12.80
N LEU A 435 16.68 7.90 11.76
CA LEU A 435 16.46 8.67 10.54
C LEU A 435 15.19 8.21 9.81
N ASN A 436 14.95 6.89 9.72
CA ASN A 436 13.77 6.33 9.09
C ASN A 436 12.51 6.78 9.85
N GLN A 437 12.46 6.68 11.18
CA GLN A 437 11.32 7.16 11.97
C GLN A 437 11.06 8.67 11.79
N PHE A 438 12.12 9.46 11.67
CA PHE A 438 12.01 10.89 11.40
C PHE A 438 11.42 11.17 10.01
N VAL A 439 11.95 10.53 8.97
CA VAL A 439 11.55 10.73 7.57
C VAL A 439 10.17 10.14 7.27
N GLU A 440 9.85 8.99 7.86
CA GLU A 440 8.62 8.23 7.62
C GLU A 440 7.41 8.83 8.35
N ALA A 441 7.55 9.12 9.64
CA ALA A 441 6.41 9.46 10.48
C ALA A 441 6.46 10.93 10.94
N LEU A 442 7.54 11.34 11.61
CA LEU A 442 7.59 12.65 12.31
C LEU A 442 7.55 13.83 11.35
N LEU A 443 8.36 13.82 10.28
CA LEU A 443 8.44 14.89 9.31
C LEU A 443 7.14 15.04 8.51
N PRO A 444 6.55 13.98 7.90
CA PRO A 444 5.26 14.09 7.21
C PRO A 444 4.12 14.50 8.14
N TYR A 445 4.08 13.97 9.37
CA TYR A 445 3.07 14.39 10.36
C TYR A 445 3.19 15.88 10.69
N TRP A 446 4.39 16.39 10.92
CA TRP A 446 4.62 17.80 11.21
C TRP A 446 4.23 18.71 10.04
N LEU A 447 4.63 18.33 8.82
CA LEU A 447 4.25 19.03 7.59
C LEU A 447 2.73 19.04 7.40
N GLN A 448 2.07 17.89 7.57
CA GLN A 448 0.62 17.77 7.47
C GLN A 448 -0.09 18.58 8.54
N LYS A 449 0.39 18.58 9.79
CA LYS A 449 -0.19 19.37 10.88
C LYS A 449 -0.07 20.86 10.62
N ARG A 450 1.07 21.32 10.11
CA ARG A 450 1.29 22.72 9.71
C ARG A 450 0.37 23.11 8.55
N HIS A 451 0.19 22.21 7.58
CA HIS A 451 -0.71 22.40 6.45
C HIS A 451 -2.17 22.47 6.89
N ASN A 452 -2.64 21.51 7.70
CA ASN A 452 -3.99 21.50 8.28
C ASN A 452 -4.27 22.79 9.05
N LYS A 453 -3.29 23.32 9.80
CA LYS A 453 -3.43 24.62 10.49
C LYS A 453 -3.56 25.79 9.51
N LYS A 454 -2.83 25.78 8.38
CA LYS A 454 -2.96 26.81 7.32
C LYS A 454 -4.31 26.72 6.59
N VAL A 455 -4.78 25.51 6.25
CA VAL A 455 -6.07 25.30 5.59
C VAL A 455 -7.21 25.69 6.53
N LYS A 456 -7.20 25.22 7.79
CA LYS A 456 -8.17 25.66 8.80
C LYS A 456 -8.18 27.17 8.96
N LYS A 457 -7.04 27.85 9.02
CA LYS A 457 -7.00 29.32 9.06
C LYS A 457 -7.65 30.00 7.85
N ARG A 458 -7.43 29.48 6.63
CA ARG A 458 -8.06 29.99 5.39
C ARG A 458 -9.57 29.76 5.34
N VAL A 459 -10.04 28.71 6.01
CA VAL A 459 -11.46 28.32 6.05
C VAL A 459 -12.20 29.00 7.20
N TYR A 460 -11.62 29.09 8.40
CA TYR A 460 -12.21 29.79 9.56
C TYR A 460 -12.33 31.30 9.35
N SER A 461 -11.54 31.91 8.45
CA SER A 461 -11.80 33.29 8.02
C SER A 461 -13.10 33.44 7.22
N ILE A 462 -13.82 32.35 6.93
CA ILE A 462 -15.03 32.31 6.08
C ILE A 462 -16.32 32.00 6.88
N LYS A 463 -16.33 31.29 8.03
CA LYS A 463 -17.40 31.33 9.08
C LYS A 463 -17.16 30.39 10.29
N VAL A 464 -18.01 30.55 11.32
CA VAL A 464 -18.00 30.09 12.73
C VAL A 464 -18.53 28.66 12.94
N ASP A 465 -17.88 27.94 13.86
CA ASP A 465 -18.30 26.74 14.62
C ASP A 465 -19.52 25.94 14.14
N THR A 466 -19.28 25.02 13.21
CA THR A 466 -20.05 23.79 13.03
C THR A 466 -19.09 22.66 12.65
N ASP A 467 -19.49 21.40 12.81
CA ASP A 467 -18.74 20.24 12.35
C ASP A 467 -18.21 20.45 10.92
N LEU A 468 -16.98 19.97 10.64
CA LEU A 468 -16.33 20.17 9.34
C LEU A 468 -17.31 19.81 8.23
N SER A 469 -17.70 20.78 7.41
CA SER A 469 -18.58 20.52 6.27
C SER A 469 -17.91 19.48 5.37
N LEU A 470 -18.69 18.58 4.75
CA LEU A 470 -18.16 17.53 3.88
C LEU A 470 -17.21 18.08 2.81
N PHE A 471 -17.48 19.31 2.36
CA PHE A 471 -16.63 20.08 1.46
C PHE A 471 -15.22 20.34 2.02
N GLU A 472 -15.11 20.72 3.28
CA GLU A 472 -13.82 20.97 3.95
C GLU A 472 -13.03 19.68 4.15
N GLN A 473 -13.72 18.60 4.53
CA GLN A 473 -13.11 17.31 4.70
C GLN A 473 -12.47 16.82 3.38
N VAL A 474 -13.24 16.84 2.29
CA VAL A 474 -12.75 16.41 0.98
C VAL A 474 -11.55 17.24 0.54
N ASN A 475 -11.59 18.57 0.72
CA ASN A 475 -10.47 19.44 0.33
C ASN A 475 -9.20 19.19 1.17
N LEU A 476 -9.35 18.92 2.46
CA LEU A 476 -8.22 18.55 3.32
C LEU A 476 -7.61 17.21 2.89
N GLU A 477 -8.45 16.19 2.72
CA GLU A 477 -8.03 14.84 2.32
C GLU A 477 -7.40 14.83 0.93
N LYS A 478 -7.94 15.60 -0.02
CA LYS A 478 -7.41 15.75 -1.39
C LYS A 478 -5.94 16.16 -1.44
N GLU A 479 -5.51 17.03 -0.53
CA GLU A 479 -4.14 17.55 -0.47
C GLU A 479 -3.21 16.69 0.40
N MET A 480 -3.71 15.67 1.11
CA MET A 480 -2.87 14.75 1.86
C MET A 480 -2.00 13.90 0.93
N GLY A 481 -0.82 13.49 1.40
CA GLY A 481 0.00 12.49 0.69
C GLY A 481 -0.79 11.19 0.50
N THR A 482 -0.53 10.45 -0.58
CA THR A 482 -1.24 9.19 -0.91
C THR A 482 -1.18 8.16 0.22
N TYR A 483 -0.08 8.16 0.99
CA TYR A 483 0.12 7.35 2.20
C TYR A 483 -0.81 7.73 3.37
N LEU A 484 -1.27 8.98 3.45
CA LEU A 484 -2.16 9.48 4.49
C LEU A 484 -3.65 9.43 4.09
N LYS A 485 -3.95 9.09 2.82
CA LYS A 485 -5.30 8.93 2.25
C LYS A 485 -5.86 7.50 2.35
N ILE A 486 -5.21 6.62 3.12
CA ILE A 486 -5.49 5.19 3.11
C ILE A 486 -6.60 4.88 4.12
N PRO A 487 -7.79 4.49 3.65
CA PRO A 487 -8.18 3.08 3.80
C PRO A 487 -8.27 2.33 2.44
N LEU A 488 -7.55 1.22 2.24
CA LEU A 488 -7.69 0.28 1.09
C LEU A 488 -7.22 0.60 -0.34
N TRP A 489 -6.58 1.73 -0.66
CA TRP A 489 -6.16 1.98 -2.05
C TRP A 489 -4.75 1.53 -2.43
N CYS A 490 -3.96 1.07 -1.46
CA CYS A 490 -2.65 0.50 -1.75
C CYS A 490 -2.80 -0.95 -2.26
N GLN A 491 -2.75 -1.11 -3.59
CA GLN A 491 -2.01 -2.25 -4.14
C GLN A 491 -0.58 -2.20 -3.57
N PRO A 492 0.13 -3.34 -3.44
CA PRO A 492 1.33 -3.50 -2.61
C PRO A 492 2.50 -2.53 -2.87
N GLN A 493 2.41 -1.62 -3.85
CA GLN A 493 3.44 -0.62 -4.18
C GLN A 493 3.55 0.51 -3.15
N SER A 494 2.63 0.58 -2.17
CA SER A 494 2.57 1.68 -1.20
C SER A 494 2.36 1.21 0.24
N ILE A 495 2.64 -0.07 0.52
CA ILE A 495 2.71 -0.62 1.89
C ILE A 495 4.17 -0.91 2.27
N GLU A 496 5.14 -0.68 1.39
CA GLU A 496 6.54 -1.02 1.65
C GLU A 496 7.40 0.23 1.78
N LEU A 497 7.73 0.55 3.04
CA LEU A 497 8.90 1.34 3.41
C LEU A 497 10.15 0.48 3.31
#